data_AF-A0A6I2WYV7-F1
#
_entry.id   AF-A0A6I2WYV7-F1
#
_cell.length_a   1.000
_cell.length_b   1.000
_cell.length_c   1.000
_cell.angle_alpha   90.00
_cell.angle_beta   90.00
_cell.angle_gamma   90.00
#
_symmetry.space_group_name_H-M   'P 1'
#
loop_
_entity.id
_entity.type
_entity.pdbx_description
1 polymer ?
#
loop_
_entity_poly.entity_id
_entity_poly.type
_entity_poly.pdbx_seq_one_letter_code
_entity_poly.pdbx_strand_id
1 'polypeptide(L)'
;MSSLSEVGPQDARVSRRVRGPVAARIVVSVLLALVIVSPSSAAWAHGGVDKAGFSNYETNILSVAPDTPGIEVSTFGVDGGITLVNRSLLEVVVLGYNNEPYLRLDPTGTYANLNSPATYVNGRRDANVPVPDEVTSSTTPNWYQLSDGNSVSWHDHRAHWMGTEPPDAVLVAPNQRQVV
;
A
#
# COMPACT_ATOMS: atom_id res chain seq x y z
N MET A 1 61.85 -42.59 56.96
CA MET A 1 60.51 -43.24 56.98
C MET A 1 59.72 -42.64 58.12
N SER A 2 58.48 -42.22 57.84
CA SER A 2 57.50 -41.63 58.78
C SER A 2 57.87 -40.22 59.25
N SER A 3 56.99 -39.23 59.36
CA SER A 3 55.54 -39.14 59.27
C SER A 3 55.19 -37.68 58.93
N LEU A 4 54.15 -37.47 58.14
CA LEU A 4 53.48 -36.18 57.95
C LEU A 4 52.54 -35.87 59.14
N SER A 5 52.01 -34.64 59.17
CA SER A 5 51.04 -34.00 60.10
C SER A 5 51.68 -33.39 61.35
N GLU A 6 51.44 -32.15 61.80
CA GLU A 6 50.35 -31.19 61.66
C GLU A 6 50.81 -29.85 62.28
N VAL A 7 50.56 -28.66 61.68
CA VAL A 7 50.53 -27.37 62.41
C VAL A 7 49.51 -26.45 61.74
N GLY A 8 48.56 -25.95 62.53
CA GLY A 8 47.49 -25.02 62.16
C GLY A 8 47.89 -23.53 62.19
N PRO A 9 46.94 -22.62 62.50
CA PRO A 9 46.55 -21.51 61.61
C PRO A 9 47.15 -20.16 62.01
N GLN A 10 47.22 -19.22 61.06
CA GLN A 10 47.38 -17.78 61.35
C GLN A 10 46.59 -16.96 60.34
N ASP A 11 45.55 -16.32 60.86
CA ASP A 11 44.81 -15.23 60.24
C ASP A 11 45.72 -14.07 59.83
N ALA A 12 45.55 -13.52 58.63
CA ALA A 12 45.80 -12.10 58.40
C ALA A 12 45.15 -11.57 57.11
N ARG A 13 44.16 -10.70 57.35
CA ARG A 13 43.90 -9.45 56.62
C ARG A 13 43.13 -9.54 55.29
N VAL A 14 41.84 -9.31 55.46
CA VAL A 14 40.97 -8.47 54.63
C VAL A 14 41.75 -7.54 53.68
N SER A 15 41.61 -7.77 52.38
CA SER A 15 41.51 -6.67 51.43
C SER A 15 40.35 -6.95 50.47
N ARG A 16 39.28 -6.18 50.68
CA ARG A 16 38.09 -6.15 49.86
C ARG A 16 38.43 -5.42 48.56
N ARG A 17 38.59 -6.13 47.46
CA ARG A 17 38.38 -5.58 46.12
C ARG A 17 37.33 -6.43 45.40
N VAL A 18 36.10 -5.95 45.49
CA VAL A 18 35.00 -6.36 44.62
C VAL A 18 35.37 -5.96 43.19
N ARG A 19 35.72 -6.95 42.37
CA ARG A 19 35.63 -6.86 40.90
C ARG A 19 35.00 -8.17 40.45
N GLY A 20 33.67 -8.18 40.37
CA GLY A 20 32.92 -9.35 39.94
C GLY A 20 33.33 -9.75 38.52
N PRO A 21 33.52 -11.05 38.24
CA PRO A 21 33.46 -11.55 36.88
C PRO A 21 31.98 -11.69 36.48
N VAL A 22 31.74 -12.17 35.26
CA VAL A 22 30.46 -12.39 34.59
C VAL A 22 30.10 -11.27 33.62
N ALA A 23 30.86 -11.25 32.53
CA ALA A 23 30.29 -11.20 31.20
C ALA A 23 29.06 -12.13 31.15
N ALA A 24 27.85 -11.54 31.12
CA ALA A 24 26.57 -12.12 30.70
C ALA A 24 25.42 -11.32 31.33
N ARG A 25 25.29 -10.04 30.99
CA ARG A 25 24.02 -9.31 31.13
C ARG A 25 23.75 -8.51 29.85
N ILE A 26 23.40 -9.25 28.80
CA ILE A 26 22.22 -9.00 27.96
C ILE A 26 22.22 -7.58 27.33
N VAL A 27 22.87 -7.29 26.20
CA VAL A 27 22.45 -7.58 24.80
C VAL A 27 21.00 -7.19 24.43
N VAL A 28 20.15 -6.66 25.33
CA VAL A 28 18.75 -6.34 25.02
C VAL A 28 18.44 -4.85 25.22
N SER A 29 19.12 -3.99 24.46
CA SER A 29 18.71 -2.57 24.35
C SER A 29 18.82 -2.01 22.92
N VAL A 30 18.91 -2.89 21.91
CA VAL A 30 18.91 -2.51 20.49
C VAL A 30 17.54 -2.74 19.80
N LEU A 31 16.52 -3.25 20.51
CA LEU A 31 15.27 -3.73 19.89
C LEU A 31 14.00 -2.97 20.28
N LEU A 32 14.03 -1.64 20.35
CA LEU A 32 12.76 -0.87 20.37
C LEU A 32 12.88 0.54 19.76
N ALA A 33 13.47 0.61 18.57
CA ALA A 33 13.21 1.69 17.63
C ALA A 33 13.37 1.17 16.20
N LEU A 34 12.86 -0.05 15.94
CA LEU A 34 12.51 -0.40 14.57
C LEU A 34 11.21 0.36 14.30
N VAL A 35 11.35 1.62 13.88
CA VAL A 35 10.32 2.28 13.10
C VAL A 35 10.05 1.31 11.96
N ILE A 36 8.92 0.60 12.04
CA ILE A 36 8.37 -0.12 10.92
C ILE A 36 8.01 0.99 9.93
N VAL A 37 8.98 1.40 9.12
CA VAL A 37 8.70 1.97 7.83
C VAL A 37 8.11 0.79 7.07
N SER A 38 6.80 0.61 7.18
CA SER A 38 6.08 -0.32 6.32
C SER A 38 6.47 0.10 4.91
N PRO A 39 7.14 -0.76 4.13
CA PRO A 39 7.30 -0.48 2.72
C PRO A 39 5.88 -0.47 2.16
N SER A 40 5.32 0.71 1.92
CA SER A 40 4.18 0.87 1.03
C SER A 40 4.54 0.07 -0.21
N SER A 41 3.82 -1.02 -0.49
CA SER A 41 4.15 -1.95 -1.56
C SER A 41 4.04 -1.22 -2.89
N ALA A 42 5.11 -0.51 -3.25
CA ALA A 42 5.37 0.04 -4.56
C ALA A 42 5.75 -1.14 -5.45
N ALA A 43 4.76 -1.96 -5.80
CA ALA A 43 4.97 -3.11 -6.67
C ALA A 43 3.74 -3.48 -7.51
N TRP A 44 2.80 -2.56 -7.73
CA TRP A 44 1.80 -2.62 -8.82
C TRP A 44 1.53 -1.25 -9.46
N ALA A 45 2.37 -0.25 -9.19
CA ALA A 45 2.25 1.10 -9.75
C ALA A 45 2.93 1.29 -11.12
N HIS A 46 3.16 0.21 -11.88
CA HIS A 46 3.75 0.29 -13.22
C HIS A 46 2.69 0.25 -14.32
N GLY A 47 1.80 1.25 -14.31
CA GLY A 47 1.27 1.88 -15.53
C GLY A 47 2.10 3.13 -15.81
N GLY A 48 2.32 3.47 -17.08
CA GLY A 48 3.34 4.43 -17.54
C GLY A 48 3.52 5.68 -16.66
N VAL A 49 4.78 6.03 -16.39
CA VAL A 49 5.12 7.38 -15.94
C VAL A 49 4.90 8.33 -17.10
N ASP A 50 3.66 8.75 -17.29
CA ASP A 50 3.36 9.94 -18.07
C ASP A 50 4.18 11.05 -17.41
N LYS A 51 5.15 11.61 -18.14
CA LYS A 51 6.05 12.62 -17.60
C LYS A 51 5.19 13.76 -17.05
N ALA A 52 5.09 13.83 -15.72
CA ALA A 52 4.38 14.88 -15.03
C ALA A 52 4.95 16.22 -15.47
N GLY A 53 4.07 17.07 -15.96
CA GLY A 53 4.33 18.48 -16.17
C GLY A 53 3.07 19.26 -15.86
N PHE A 54 2.08 19.17 -16.75
CA PHE A 54 0.87 19.97 -16.66
C PHE A 54 -0.26 19.25 -17.42
N SER A 55 -1.47 19.29 -16.88
CA SER A 55 -2.69 18.81 -17.52
C SER A 55 -3.72 19.93 -17.49
N ASN A 56 -4.53 20.05 -18.55
CA ASN A 56 -5.69 20.94 -18.57
C ASN A 56 -6.94 20.27 -17.95
N TYR A 57 -6.79 19.04 -17.44
CA TYR A 57 -7.85 18.27 -16.79
C TYR A 57 -7.63 18.21 -15.29
N GLU A 58 -8.73 18.19 -14.56
CA GLU A 58 -8.75 18.10 -13.11
C GLU A 58 -9.90 17.20 -12.69
N THR A 59 -9.61 16.21 -11.85
CA THR A 59 -10.62 15.29 -11.30
C THR A 59 -10.89 15.65 -9.84
N ASN A 60 -12.17 15.82 -9.51
CA ASN A 60 -12.63 16.15 -8.17
C ASN A 60 -13.61 15.09 -7.66
N ILE A 61 -13.38 14.61 -6.44
CA ILE A 61 -14.36 13.77 -5.74
C ILE A 61 -15.36 14.71 -5.05
N LEU A 62 -16.61 14.67 -5.50
CA LEU A 62 -17.66 15.55 -4.96
C LEU A 62 -18.22 15.04 -3.63
N SER A 63 -18.35 13.73 -3.48
CA SER A 63 -18.84 13.08 -2.27
C SER A 63 -18.53 11.58 -2.28
N VAL A 64 -18.38 11.00 -1.09
CA VAL A 64 -18.39 9.54 -0.88
C VAL A 64 -19.61 9.24 -0.01
N ALA A 65 -20.43 8.27 -0.42
CA ALA A 65 -21.66 7.92 0.27
C ALA A 65 -21.84 6.39 0.40
N PRO A 66 -22.19 5.89 1.60
CA PRO A 66 -22.26 6.63 2.87
C PRO A 66 -20.85 7.06 3.34
N ASP A 67 -20.77 8.20 4.03
CA ASP A 67 -19.54 8.58 4.73
C ASP A 67 -19.28 7.55 5.83
N THR A 68 -18.23 6.76 5.65
CA THR A 68 -17.96 5.58 6.46
C THR A 68 -16.63 5.78 7.19
N PRO A 69 -16.61 5.80 8.54
CA PRO A 69 -15.39 6.01 9.29
C PRO A 69 -14.27 5.06 8.91
N GLY A 70 -13.11 5.62 8.56
CA GLY A 70 -11.92 4.87 8.15
C GLY A 70 -11.87 4.50 6.68
N ILE A 71 -12.89 4.82 5.87
CA ILE A 71 -12.84 4.70 4.41
C ILE A 71 -12.62 6.09 3.81
N GLU A 72 -11.51 6.26 3.09
CA GLU A 72 -11.14 7.52 2.46
C GLU A 72 -10.89 7.28 0.96
N VAL A 73 -11.41 8.17 0.09
CA VAL A 73 -11.14 8.17 -1.35
C VAL A 73 -10.54 9.51 -1.74
N SER A 74 -9.43 9.51 -2.46
CA SER A 74 -8.75 10.71 -2.95
C SER A 74 -8.32 10.56 -4.40
N THR A 75 -8.06 11.67 -5.08
CA THR A 75 -7.41 11.66 -6.39
C THR A 75 -5.90 11.78 -6.27
N PHE A 76 -5.15 11.28 -7.25
CA PHE A 76 -3.71 11.46 -7.37
C PHE A 76 -3.28 11.64 -8.83
N GLY A 77 -2.09 12.21 -9.03
CA GLY A 77 -1.54 12.47 -10.36
C GLY A 77 -2.25 13.59 -11.12
N VAL A 78 -1.66 14.00 -12.24
CA VAL A 78 -2.18 15.08 -13.10
C VAL A 78 -3.42 14.68 -13.91
N ASP A 79 -3.78 13.40 -13.82
CA ASP A 79 -4.71 12.72 -14.72
C ASP A 79 -5.90 12.08 -13.99
N GLY A 80 -6.01 12.31 -12.67
CA GLY A 80 -7.17 11.88 -11.90
C GLY A 80 -7.19 10.40 -11.54
N GLY A 81 -6.03 9.81 -11.24
CA GLY A 81 -5.99 8.48 -10.61
C GLY A 81 -6.73 8.48 -9.28
N ILE A 82 -7.27 7.33 -8.87
CA ILE A 82 -8.04 7.18 -7.63
C ILE A 82 -7.22 6.40 -6.61
N THR A 83 -7.19 6.88 -5.37
CA THR A 83 -6.68 6.16 -4.20
C THR A 83 -7.83 5.85 -3.26
N LEU A 84 -7.90 4.60 -2.81
CA LEU A 84 -8.81 4.16 -1.74
C LEU A 84 -7.97 3.69 -0.56
N VAL A 85 -8.29 4.20 0.64
CA VAL A 85 -7.73 3.77 1.92
C VAL A 85 -8.85 3.18 2.77
N ASN A 86 -8.64 2.00 3.33
CA ASN A 86 -9.58 1.33 4.24
C ASN A 86 -8.92 1.00 5.59
N ARG A 87 -9.11 1.86 6.59
CA ARG A 87 -8.69 1.65 8.00
C ARG A 87 -9.79 1.03 8.86
N SER A 88 -10.91 0.63 8.27
CA SER A 88 -12.03 -0.01 8.97
C SER A 88 -11.84 -1.53 9.07
N LEU A 89 -12.79 -2.22 9.71
CA LEU A 89 -12.86 -3.69 9.71
C LEU A 89 -13.75 -4.25 8.58
N LEU A 90 -14.34 -3.37 7.77
CA LEU A 90 -15.24 -3.76 6.69
C LEU A 90 -14.43 -4.19 5.45
N GLU A 91 -14.97 -5.16 4.71
CA GLU A 91 -14.51 -5.42 3.35
C GLU A 91 -15.09 -4.34 2.42
N VAL A 92 -14.23 -3.76 1.60
CA VAL A 92 -14.60 -2.81 0.55
C VAL A 92 -14.27 -3.42 -0.79
N VAL A 93 -15.28 -3.53 -1.67
CA VAL A 93 -15.12 -4.01 -3.04
C VAL A 93 -15.32 -2.84 -3.99
N VAL A 94 -14.32 -2.59 -4.84
CA VAL A 94 -14.45 -1.68 -5.99
C VAL A 94 -14.96 -2.47 -7.18
N LEU A 95 -16.02 -2.00 -7.81
CA LEU A 95 -16.60 -2.63 -9.00
C LEU A 95 -15.93 -2.12 -10.27
N GLY A 96 -15.66 -3.06 -11.17
CA GLY A 96 -15.22 -2.82 -12.54
C GLY A 96 -16.35 -2.31 -13.43
N TYR A 97 -16.05 -2.17 -14.72
CA TYR A 97 -16.92 -1.49 -15.68
C TYR A 97 -18.21 -2.23 -16.00
N ASN A 98 -18.27 -3.54 -15.75
CA ASN A 98 -19.45 -4.37 -15.96
C ASN A 98 -20.06 -4.86 -14.63
N ASN A 99 -19.83 -4.12 -13.54
CA ASN A 99 -20.25 -4.44 -12.17
C ASN A 99 -19.61 -5.72 -11.58
N GLU A 100 -18.53 -6.21 -12.15
CA GLU A 100 -17.76 -7.31 -11.58
C GLU A 100 -16.84 -6.81 -10.44
N PRO A 101 -16.51 -7.64 -9.43
CA PRO A 101 -15.51 -7.28 -8.44
C PRO A 101 -14.15 -7.03 -9.11
N TYR A 102 -13.55 -5.87 -8.88
CA TYR A 102 -12.26 -5.49 -9.47
C TYR A 102 -11.17 -5.44 -8.40
N LEU A 103 -11.30 -4.55 -7.42
CA LEU A 103 -10.39 -4.46 -6.28
C LEU A 103 -11.13 -4.80 -5.00
N ARG A 104 -10.38 -5.29 -4.02
CA ARG A 104 -10.91 -5.59 -2.69
C ARG A 104 -9.90 -5.19 -1.63
N LEU A 105 -10.38 -4.54 -0.57
CA LEU A 105 -9.59 -4.19 0.60
C LEU A 105 -10.29 -4.69 1.85
N ASP A 106 -9.57 -5.40 2.69
CA ASP A 106 -10.04 -5.86 3.99
C ASP A 106 -8.88 -5.74 5.01
N PRO A 107 -9.07 -6.09 6.30
CA PRO A 107 -8.01 -5.97 7.30
C PRO A 107 -6.74 -6.81 7.03
N THR A 108 -6.77 -7.71 6.06
CA THR A 108 -5.65 -8.60 5.71
C THR A 108 -4.84 -8.11 4.50
N GLY A 109 -5.35 -7.13 3.74
CA GLY A 109 -4.60 -6.48 2.68
C GLY A 109 -5.44 -5.91 1.55
N THR A 110 -4.77 -5.66 0.43
CA THR A 110 -5.40 -5.23 -0.83
C THR A 110 -5.22 -6.28 -1.91
N TYR A 111 -6.26 -6.45 -2.73
CA TYR A 111 -6.36 -7.53 -3.72
C TYR A 111 -6.89 -6.99 -5.04
N ALA A 112 -6.38 -7.55 -6.15
CA ALA A 112 -6.96 -7.39 -7.48
C ALA A 112 -7.60 -8.70 -7.94
N ASN A 113 -8.74 -8.61 -8.62
CA ASN A 113 -9.35 -9.75 -9.29
C ASN A 113 -8.74 -9.94 -10.68
N LEU A 114 -7.94 -10.98 -10.87
CA LEU A 114 -7.36 -11.31 -12.18
C LEU A 114 -8.42 -11.71 -13.22
N ASN A 115 -9.64 -12.03 -12.79
CA ASN A 115 -10.79 -12.29 -13.67
C ASN A 115 -11.68 -11.05 -13.90
N SER A 116 -11.25 -9.85 -13.49
CA SER A 116 -11.92 -8.60 -13.88
C SER A 116 -11.22 -7.98 -15.09
N PRO A 117 -11.95 -7.66 -16.18
CA PRO A 117 -11.41 -6.87 -17.29
C PRO A 117 -10.77 -5.56 -16.84
N ALA A 118 -11.30 -4.92 -15.77
CA ALA A 118 -10.75 -3.68 -15.22
C ALA A 118 -9.29 -3.81 -14.76
N THR A 119 -8.85 -4.99 -14.33
CA THR A 119 -7.45 -5.27 -13.98
C THR A 119 -6.49 -5.03 -15.15
N TYR A 120 -6.96 -5.26 -16.37
CA TYR A 120 -6.15 -5.11 -17.57
C TYR A 120 -6.27 -3.70 -18.12
N VAL A 121 -7.50 -3.23 -18.40
CA VAL A 121 -7.71 -1.95 -19.10
C VAL A 121 -7.21 -0.75 -18.28
N ASN A 122 -7.26 -0.81 -16.95
CA ASN A 122 -6.74 0.27 -16.08
C ASN A 122 -5.21 0.36 -16.05
N GLY A 123 -4.50 -0.63 -16.61
CA GLY A 123 -3.05 -0.58 -16.74
C GLY A 123 -2.57 0.42 -17.80
N ARG A 124 -3.47 0.93 -18.65
CA ARG A 124 -3.17 1.95 -19.66
C ARG A 124 -4.22 3.04 -19.71
N ARG A 125 -3.76 4.26 -19.98
CA ARG A 125 -4.60 5.45 -20.02
C ARG A 125 -5.60 5.47 -21.18
N ASP A 126 -5.32 4.75 -22.26
CA ASP A 126 -6.15 4.67 -23.47
C ASP A 126 -6.95 3.36 -23.57
N ALA A 127 -6.92 2.52 -22.53
CA ALA A 127 -7.46 1.16 -22.53
C ALA A 127 -6.91 0.23 -23.62
N ASN A 128 -5.86 0.62 -24.35
CA ASN A 128 -5.39 -0.12 -25.51
C ASN A 128 -4.44 -1.25 -25.07
N VAL A 129 -5.04 -2.28 -24.49
CA VAL A 129 -4.39 -3.48 -23.97
C VAL A 129 -5.34 -4.66 -24.18
N PRO A 130 -4.83 -5.81 -24.66
CA PRO A 130 -5.67 -7.00 -24.77
C PRO A 130 -6.08 -7.51 -23.39
N VAL A 131 -7.36 -7.84 -23.24
CA VAL A 131 -7.89 -8.62 -22.12
C VAL A 131 -7.90 -10.09 -22.55
N PRO A 132 -7.40 -11.05 -21.75
CA PRO A 132 -7.47 -12.47 -22.09
C PRO A 132 -8.93 -12.93 -22.31
N ASP A 133 -9.16 -13.81 -23.29
CA ASP A 133 -10.51 -14.23 -23.70
C ASP A 133 -11.27 -14.94 -22.55
N GLU A 134 -10.57 -15.57 -21.62
CA GLU A 134 -11.16 -16.26 -20.46
C GLU A 134 -11.59 -15.31 -19.34
N VAL A 135 -11.14 -14.06 -19.38
CA VAL A 135 -11.45 -13.03 -18.39
C VAL A 135 -12.78 -12.37 -18.76
N THR A 136 -13.84 -12.79 -18.08
CA THR A 136 -15.18 -12.23 -18.24
C THR A 136 -15.69 -11.65 -16.93
N SER A 137 -16.58 -10.65 -17.01
CA SER A 137 -17.24 -10.09 -15.82
C SER A 137 -18.08 -11.09 -15.03
N SER A 138 -18.46 -12.21 -15.64
CA SER A 138 -19.20 -13.30 -14.99
C SER A 138 -18.31 -14.39 -14.37
N THR A 139 -17.00 -14.36 -14.61
CA THR A 139 -16.09 -15.36 -14.07
C THR A 139 -15.92 -15.16 -12.56
N THR A 140 -15.91 -16.25 -11.79
CA THR A 140 -15.64 -16.20 -10.34
C THR A 140 -14.35 -15.41 -10.05
N PRO A 141 -14.36 -14.47 -9.09
CA PRO A 141 -13.17 -13.69 -8.77
C PRO A 141 -11.95 -14.56 -8.44
N ASN A 142 -10.81 -14.21 -9.04
CA ASN A 142 -9.50 -14.79 -8.75
C ASN A 142 -8.64 -13.72 -8.07
N TRP A 143 -8.64 -13.71 -6.74
CA TRP A 143 -7.98 -12.69 -5.95
C TRP A 143 -6.47 -12.90 -5.89
N TYR A 144 -5.74 -11.90 -6.36
CA TYR A 144 -4.30 -11.78 -6.22
C TYR A 144 -3.98 -10.68 -5.20
N GLN A 145 -3.19 -10.99 -4.18
CA GLN A 145 -2.80 -10.01 -3.16
C GLN A 145 -1.75 -9.04 -3.70
N LEU A 146 -2.07 -7.75 -3.65
CA LEU A 146 -1.18 -6.67 -4.07
C LEU A 146 -0.26 -6.23 -2.92
N SER A 147 -0.81 -6.16 -1.70
CA SER A 147 -0.14 -5.66 -0.51
C SER A 147 -0.82 -6.20 0.77
N ASP A 148 -0.08 -6.23 1.87
CA ASP A 148 -0.60 -6.39 3.24
C ASP A 148 -1.04 -5.05 3.87
N GLY A 149 -0.88 -3.95 3.14
CA GLY A 149 -1.33 -2.61 3.52
C GLY A 149 -2.83 -2.41 3.32
N ASN A 150 -3.27 -1.17 3.61
CA ASN A 150 -4.68 -0.79 3.66
C ASN A 150 -5.09 0.19 2.55
N SER A 151 -4.27 0.35 1.52
CA SER A 151 -4.48 1.33 0.46
C SER A 151 -4.18 0.73 -0.91
N VAL A 152 -4.96 1.12 -1.90
CA VAL A 152 -4.71 0.82 -3.31
C VAL A 152 -4.96 2.06 -4.16
N SER A 153 -4.16 2.20 -5.21
CA SER A 153 -4.28 3.29 -6.19
C SER A 153 -4.38 2.71 -7.59
N TRP A 154 -5.24 3.26 -8.43
CA TRP A 154 -5.43 2.84 -9.83
C TRP A 154 -5.81 4.01 -10.74
N HIS A 155 -5.59 3.84 -12.04
CA HIS A 155 -6.20 4.70 -13.04
C HIS A 155 -7.62 4.22 -13.34
N ASP A 156 -8.58 5.13 -13.39
CA ASP A 156 -9.98 4.79 -13.68
C ASP A 156 -10.47 5.57 -14.89
N HIS A 157 -10.88 4.86 -15.94
CA HIS A 157 -11.37 5.49 -17.18
C HIS A 157 -12.71 6.21 -17.00
N ARG A 158 -13.41 6.01 -15.86
CA ARG A 158 -14.60 6.83 -15.50
C ARG A 158 -14.21 8.19 -14.94
N ALA A 159 -12.99 8.37 -14.48
CA ALA A 159 -12.54 9.56 -13.75
C ALA A 159 -11.77 10.56 -14.61
N HIS A 160 -11.50 10.24 -15.87
CA HIS A 160 -10.76 11.11 -16.79
C HIS A 160 -11.32 11.10 -18.21
N TRP A 161 -10.96 12.12 -18.98
CA TRP A 161 -11.28 12.18 -20.41
C TRP A 161 -10.48 11.13 -21.19
N MET A 162 -11.17 10.27 -21.94
CA MET A 162 -10.59 9.20 -22.76
C MET A 162 -10.39 9.60 -24.24
N GLY A 163 -10.97 10.73 -24.66
CA GLY A 163 -10.86 11.19 -26.04
C GLY A 163 -9.44 11.65 -26.38
N THR A 164 -9.03 11.44 -27.64
CA THR A 164 -7.75 11.92 -28.15
C THR A 164 -7.74 13.43 -28.42
N GLU A 165 -8.92 14.02 -28.65
CA GLU A 165 -9.13 15.45 -28.81
C GLU A 165 -9.78 16.05 -27.57
N PRO A 166 -9.54 17.34 -27.25
CA PRO A 166 -10.27 18.02 -26.19
C PRO A 166 -11.79 17.97 -26.41
N PRO A 167 -12.61 17.95 -25.33
CA PRO A 167 -14.06 18.06 -25.44
C PRO A 167 -14.49 19.29 -26.25
N ASP A 168 -15.56 19.18 -27.05
CA ASP A 168 -16.03 20.26 -27.93
C ASP A 168 -16.23 21.60 -27.21
N ALA A 169 -16.74 21.56 -25.98
CA ALA A 169 -16.91 22.75 -25.15
C ALA A 169 -15.59 23.48 -24.86
N VAL A 170 -14.49 22.74 -24.70
CA VAL A 170 -13.14 23.29 -24.52
C VAL A 170 -12.63 23.86 -25.84
N LEU A 171 -12.91 23.22 -26.98
CA LEU A 171 -12.53 23.75 -28.30
C LEU A 171 -13.22 25.08 -28.61
N VAL A 172 -14.50 25.21 -28.23
CA VAL A 172 -15.28 26.45 -28.42
C VAL A 172 -14.83 27.57 -27.46
N ALA A 173 -14.49 27.23 -26.21
CA ALA A 173 -14.14 28.20 -25.17
C ALA A 173 -12.88 27.76 -24.39
N PRO A 174 -11.67 27.82 -25.00
CA PRO A 174 -10.46 27.22 -24.44
C PRO A 174 -9.92 27.88 -23.17
N ASN A 175 -10.38 29.10 -22.86
CA ASN A 175 -9.96 29.84 -21.66
C ASN A 175 -11.02 29.80 -20.54
N GLN A 176 -11.98 28.87 -20.63
CA GLN A 176 -13.03 28.69 -19.63
C GLN A 176 -12.99 27.27 -19.07
N ARG A 177 -13.20 27.12 -17.76
CA ARG A 177 -13.34 25.81 -17.13
C ARG A 177 -14.63 25.15 -17.62
N GLN A 178 -14.51 23.91 -18.10
CA GLN A 178 -15.64 23.08 -18.51
C GLN A 178 -15.74 21.86 -17.57
N VAL A 179 -16.97 21.41 -17.30
CA VAL A 179 -17.22 20.10 -16.69
C VAL A 179 -17.58 19.17 -17.83
N VAL A 180 -16.91 18.01 -17.87
CA VAL A 180 -16.93 17.07 -18.99
C VAL A 180 -17.19 15.66 -18.48
#